data_AF-A0A4Q5X968-F1
#
_entry.id   AF-A0A4Q5X968-F1
#
_cell.length_a   1.000
_cell.length_b   1.000
_cell.length_c   1.000
_cell.angle_alpha   90.00
_cell.angle_beta   90.00
_cell.angle_gamma   90.00
#
_symmetry.space_group_name_H-M   'P 1'
#
loop_
_entity.id
_entity.type
_entity.pdbx_description
1 polymer ?
#
loop_
_entity_poly.entity_id
_entity_poly.type
_entity_poly.pdbx_seq_one_letter_code
_entity_poly.pdbx_strand_id
1 'polypeptide(L)'
;MKPKARVQLRRPAEEETPVIGGRFLTAAAIIGAATLLPLSCLGQKLEPREPPTSAVSEWKVGGKSTLRITLVTADYAGLACAYDKEFEGKHCANKTESEAWPRDPNAPLDDNKANVVQPYRTWNDNRLVMVAGLWATPALSTRLHIEPPGNLLPEKLARFVTECQVHFVGQMEQPKLRWGQSSGYNADPTTKQVMVAVPDSCKLIPEPSEPCPSGIICGLLTRL
;
A
#
# COMPACT_ATOMS: atom_id res chain seq x y z
N MET A 1 5.53 -101.33 -18.44
CA MET A 1 4.62 -100.21 -18.07
C MET A 1 5.46 -98.99 -17.74
N LYS A 2 5.37 -97.91 -18.53
CA LYS A 2 6.04 -96.62 -18.24
C LYS A 2 5.02 -95.65 -17.64
N PRO A 3 5.33 -94.92 -16.55
CA PRO A 3 4.37 -93.99 -15.95
C PRO A 3 4.25 -92.71 -16.79
N LYS A 4 3.01 -92.25 -17.00
CA LYS A 4 2.68 -90.99 -17.68
C LYS A 4 3.04 -89.81 -16.77
N ALA A 5 3.84 -88.88 -17.27
CA ALA A 5 4.11 -87.61 -16.61
C ALA A 5 2.82 -86.76 -16.55
N ARG A 6 2.51 -86.24 -15.37
CA ARG A 6 1.33 -85.42 -15.08
C ARG A 6 1.61 -83.98 -15.50
N VAL A 7 0.88 -83.47 -16.49
CA VAL A 7 0.94 -82.07 -16.91
C VAL A 7 0.34 -81.20 -15.80
N GLN A 8 1.15 -80.33 -15.19
CA GLN A 8 0.64 -79.33 -14.25
C GLN A 8 0.05 -78.15 -15.05
N LEU A 9 -1.26 -77.92 -14.91
CA LEU A 9 -1.88 -76.68 -15.38
C LEU A 9 -1.34 -75.51 -14.54
N ARG A 10 -0.67 -74.56 -15.18
CA ARG A 10 -0.36 -73.26 -14.59
C ARG A 10 -1.68 -72.50 -14.37
N ARG A 11 -1.90 -72.02 -13.14
CA ARG A 11 -2.99 -71.07 -12.83
C ARG A 11 -2.80 -69.78 -13.63
N PRO A 12 -3.89 -69.12 -14.09
CA PRO A 12 -3.77 -67.81 -14.70
C PRO A 12 -3.23 -66.81 -13.68
N ALA A 13 -2.38 -65.89 -14.15
CA ALA A 13 -1.83 -64.80 -13.36
C ALA A 13 -2.99 -63.93 -12.84
N GLU A 14 -2.99 -63.69 -11.54
CA GLU A 14 -3.90 -62.76 -10.87
C GLU A 14 -3.49 -61.35 -11.30
N GLU A 15 -4.39 -60.64 -12.00
CA GLU A 15 -4.19 -59.24 -12.37
C GLU A 15 -4.11 -58.39 -11.11
N GLU A 16 -2.94 -57.82 -10.83
CA GLU A 16 -2.75 -56.82 -9.80
C GLU A 16 -3.62 -55.60 -10.14
N THR A 17 -4.69 -55.39 -9.38
CA THR A 17 -5.49 -54.17 -9.46
C THR A 17 -4.57 -52.96 -9.29
N PRO A 18 -4.61 -51.95 -10.18
CA PRO A 18 -3.72 -50.81 -10.08
C PRO A 18 -4.01 -50.08 -8.76
N VAL A 19 -3.06 -50.17 -7.82
CA VAL A 19 -3.10 -49.43 -6.56
C VAL A 19 -2.85 -47.97 -6.92
N ILE A 20 -3.93 -47.24 -7.24
CA ILE A 20 -3.95 -45.78 -7.22
C ILE A 20 -3.67 -45.40 -5.77
N GLY A 21 -2.38 -45.25 -5.46
CA GLY A 21 -1.90 -45.13 -4.09
C GLY A 21 -2.59 -44.00 -3.36
N GLY A 22 -2.89 -44.17 -2.07
CA GLY A 22 -3.57 -43.18 -1.24
C GLY A 22 -2.93 -41.77 -1.25
N ARG A 23 -1.68 -41.65 -1.69
CA ARG A 23 -0.97 -40.39 -1.97
C ARG A 23 -1.56 -39.60 -3.16
N PHE A 24 -2.03 -40.29 -4.20
CA PHE A 24 -2.71 -39.65 -5.33
C PHE A 24 -4.09 -39.16 -4.93
N LEU A 25 -4.84 -39.91 -4.10
CA LEU A 25 -6.14 -39.48 -3.59
C LEU A 25 -6.01 -38.29 -2.64
N THR A 26 -5.00 -38.28 -1.77
CA THR A 26 -4.71 -37.12 -0.92
C THR A 26 -4.28 -35.90 -1.74
N ALA A 27 -3.41 -36.08 -2.75
CA ALA A 27 -3.04 -34.99 -3.64
C ALA A 27 -4.25 -34.42 -4.40
N ALA A 28 -5.10 -35.29 -4.95
CA ALA A 28 -6.33 -34.88 -5.63
C ALA A 28 -7.30 -34.14 -4.69
N ALA A 29 -7.44 -34.60 -3.43
CA ALA A 29 -8.27 -33.93 -2.43
C ALA A 29 -7.73 -32.54 -2.05
N ILE A 30 -6.41 -32.38 -1.88
CA ILE A 30 -5.80 -31.08 -1.58
C ILE A 30 -5.97 -30.12 -2.76
N ILE A 31 -5.72 -30.57 -3.99
CA ILE A 31 -5.89 -29.74 -5.20
C ILE A 31 -7.37 -29.37 -5.40
N GLY A 32 -8.28 -30.32 -5.19
CA GLY A 32 -9.72 -30.07 -5.26
C GLY A 32 -10.16 -29.06 -4.20
N ALA A 33 -9.67 -29.16 -2.97
CA ALA A 33 -9.96 -28.19 -1.92
C ALA A 33 -9.38 -26.80 -2.26
N ALA A 34 -8.14 -26.71 -2.72
CA ALA A 34 -7.50 -25.43 -3.05
C ALA A 34 -8.19 -24.69 -4.20
N THR A 35 -8.82 -25.42 -5.13
CA THR A 35 -9.55 -24.82 -6.26
C THR A 35 -11.00 -24.48 -5.92
N LEU A 36 -11.69 -25.32 -5.14
CA LEU A 36 -13.10 -25.13 -4.81
C LEU A 36 -13.34 -24.18 -3.62
N LEU A 37 -12.41 -24.11 -2.65
CA LEU A 37 -12.54 -23.25 -1.48
C LEU A 37 -12.68 -21.76 -1.83
N PRO A 38 -11.83 -21.13 -2.68
CA PRO A 38 -11.99 -19.71 -3.02
C PRO A 38 -13.30 -19.41 -3.78
N LEU A 39 -13.81 -20.38 -4.54
CA LEU A 39 -15.08 -20.25 -5.28
C LEU A 39 -16.33 -20.47 -4.40
N SER A 40 -16.15 -20.96 -3.17
CA SER A 40 -17.24 -21.22 -2.24
C SER A 40 -17.62 -19.97 -1.44
N CYS A 41 -18.85 -19.90 -0.92
CA CYS A 41 -19.27 -18.83 -0.01
C CYS A 41 -18.41 -18.74 1.26
N LEU A 42 -17.72 -19.83 1.63
CA LEU A 42 -16.76 -19.82 2.73
C LEU A 42 -15.45 -19.15 2.31
N GLY A 43 -14.99 -19.37 1.08
CA GLY A 43 -13.84 -18.67 0.48
C GLY A 43 -14.05 -17.16 0.45
N GLN A 44 -15.20 -16.70 -0.04
CA GLN A 44 -15.53 -15.26 -0.07
C GLN A 44 -15.61 -14.61 1.32
N LYS A 45 -15.85 -15.39 2.38
CA LYS A 45 -15.80 -14.88 3.78
C LYS A 45 -14.40 -14.88 4.37
N LEU A 46 -13.50 -15.69 3.82
CA LEU A 46 -12.10 -15.82 4.23
C LEU A 46 -11.18 -14.93 3.39
N GLU A 47 -11.62 -14.49 2.21
CA GLU A 47 -10.93 -13.46 1.44
C GLU A 47 -10.77 -12.20 2.30
N PRO A 48 -9.52 -11.69 2.45
CA PRO A 48 -9.31 -10.39 3.05
C PRO A 48 -10.11 -9.38 2.23
N ARG A 49 -11.19 -8.85 2.82
CA ARG A 49 -11.96 -7.79 2.17
C ARG A 49 -11.01 -6.68 1.79
N GLU A 50 -11.01 -6.30 0.52
CA GLU A 50 -10.36 -5.08 0.08
C GLU A 50 -10.84 -3.97 1.02
N PRO A 51 -9.93 -3.28 1.72
CA PRO A 51 -10.36 -2.28 2.67
C PRO A 51 -11.07 -1.16 1.91
N PRO A 52 -12.12 -0.59 2.52
CA PRO A 52 -13.00 0.34 1.84
C PRO A 52 -12.21 1.50 1.25
N THR A 53 -12.51 1.82 -0.01
CA THR A 53 -12.00 3.01 -0.69
C THR A 53 -12.40 4.26 0.09
N SER A 54 -11.47 5.19 0.28
CA SER A 54 -11.72 6.47 0.94
C SER A 54 -12.67 7.30 0.07
N ALA A 55 -13.98 7.23 0.31
CA ALA A 55 -14.93 8.05 -0.42
C ALA A 55 -14.77 9.51 0.00
N VAL A 56 -14.23 10.36 -0.88
CA VAL A 56 -14.01 11.80 -0.60
C VAL A 56 -15.29 12.50 -0.14
N SER A 57 -16.46 12.06 -0.62
CA SER A 57 -17.77 12.57 -0.20
C SER A 57 -18.06 12.40 1.29
N GLU A 58 -17.35 11.51 1.98
CA GLU A 58 -17.53 11.24 3.41
C GLU A 58 -16.56 12.07 4.27
N TRP A 59 -15.59 12.75 3.66
CA TRP A 59 -14.62 13.56 4.39
C TRP A 59 -15.28 14.83 4.92
N LYS A 60 -15.20 15.01 6.24
CA LYS A 60 -15.76 16.14 6.95
C LYS A 60 -14.85 16.54 8.08
N VAL A 61 -14.82 17.83 8.41
CA VAL A 61 -14.06 18.35 9.55
C VAL A 61 -14.54 17.68 10.85
N GLY A 62 -13.60 17.28 11.70
CA GLY A 62 -13.83 16.46 12.90
C GLY A 62 -14.08 14.97 12.63
N GLY A 63 -14.20 14.56 11.36
CA GLY A 63 -14.37 13.18 10.96
C GLY A 63 -13.06 12.39 10.96
N LYS A 64 -13.18 11.07 11.02
CA LYS A 64 -12.05 10.14 10.82
C LYS A 64 -12.24 9.34 9.54
N SER A 65 -11.14 9.00 8.89
CA SER A 65 -11.12 8.13 7.71
C SER A 65 -9.81 7.38 7.63
N THR A 66 -9.81 6.27 6.90
CA THR A 66 -8.58 5.67 6.40
C THR A 66 -8.24 6.31 5.06
N LEU A 67 -6.99 6.71 4.86
CA LEU A 67 -6.46 7.22 3.60
C LEU A 67 -5.34 6.32 3.10
N ARG A 68 -5.27 6.11 1.79
CA ARG A 68 -4.13 5.49 1.12
C ARG A 68 -3.44 6.53 0.27
N ILE A 69 -2.17 6.77 0.52
CA ILE A 69 -1.42 7.87 -0.09
C ILE A 69 -0.23 7.31 -0.84
N THR A 70 -0.07 7.73 -2.09
CA THR A 70 1.12 7.44 -2.90
C THR A 70 2.23 8.40 -2.51
N LEU A 71 3.42 7.87 -2.22
CA LEU A 71 4.56 8.65 -1.78
C LEU A 71 5.83 8.22 -2.50
N VAL A 72 6.78 9.15 -2.58
CA VAL A 72 8.19 8.89 -2.79
C VAL A 72 8.99 9.61 -1.69
N THR A 73 10.15 9.10 -1.26
CA THR A 73 10.89 9.74 -0.16
C THR A 73 11.35 11.18 -0.48
N ALA A 74 11.49 11.53 -1.77
CA ALA A 74 11.73 12.91 -2.21
C ALA A 74 10.59 13.88 -1.84
N ASP A 75 9.36 13.40 -1.66
CA ASP A 75 8.21 14.23 -1.31
C ASP A 75 8.40 14.94 0.03
N TYR A 76 9.19 14.36 0.95
CA TYR A 76 9.57 14.97 2.22
C TYR A 76 10.09 16.40 2.02
N ALA A 77 11.02 16.59 1.09
CA ALA A 77 11.64 17.89 0.83
C ALA A 77 11.01 18.64 -0.36
N GLY A 78 10.30 17.93 -1.24
CA GLY A 78 9.76 18.49 -2.49
C GLY A 78 8.40 19.16 -2.35
N LEU A 79 7.53 18.64 -1.47
CA LEU A 79 6.14 19.10 -1.39
C LEU A 79 5.99 20.26 -0.41
N ALA A 80 5.23 21.28 -0.82
CA ALA A 80 4.88 22.41 0.05
C ALA A 80 3.52 23.00 -0.33
N CYS A 81 2.92 23.73 0.59
CA CYS A 81 1.78 24.59 0.33
C CYS A 81 2.02 25.99 0.86
N ALA A 82 1.23 26.94 0.36
CA ALA A 82 1.08 28.27 0.93
C ALA A 82 -0.40 28.55 1.23
N TYR A 83 -0.68 28.87 2.49
CA TYR A 83 -1.99 29.20 3.02
C TYR A 83 -1.81 29.93 4.36
N ASP A 84 -2.59 30.97 4.64
CA ASP A 84 -2.37 31.89 5.75
C ASP A 84 -3.05 31.50 7.07
N LYS A 85 -3.74 30.36 7.10
CA LYS A 85 -4.44 29.85 8.29
C LYS A 85 -3.77 28.62 8.89
N GLU A 86 -3.94 28.48 10.20
CA GLU A 86 -3.58 27.29 10.96
C GLU A 86 -4.79 26.37 11.18
N PHE A 87 -4.51 25.08 11.36
CA PHE A 87 -5.48 24.04 11.68
C PHE A 87 -4.91 23.18 12.82
N GLU A 88 -5.42 23.34 14.04
CA GLU A 88 -4.88 22.65 15.23
C GLU A 88 -3.35 22.84 15.41
N GLY A 89 -2.86 24.06 15.18
CA GLY A 89 -1.43 24.38 15.22
C GLY A 89 -0.61 23.80 14.06
N LYS A 90 -1.28 23.21 13.05
CA LYS A 90 -0.66 22.78 11.79
C LYS A 90 -0.78 23.88 10.75
N HIS A 91 0.27 24.08 9.97
CA HIS A 91 0.32 25.16 9.00
C HIS A 91 1.06 24.75 7.74
N CYS A 92 0.79 25.46 6.64
CA CYS A 92 1.61 25.34 5.45
C CYS A 92 3.05 25.81 5.71
N ALA A 93 4.01 25.36 4.90
CA ALA A 93 5.40 25.84 4.99
C ALA A 93 5.50 27.36 4.78
N ASN A 94 4.54 27.94 4.09
CA ASN A 94 4.45 29.33 3.72
C ASN A 94 3.05 29.90 4.03
N LYS A 95 2.97 31.18 4.39
CA LYS A 95 1.69 31.92 4.46
C LYS A 95 1.20 32.31 3.08
N THR A 96 2.13 32.77 2.24
CA THR A 96 1.90 33.18 0.86
C THR A 96 3.00 32.60 -0.03
N GLU A 97 2.89 32.70 -1.35
CA GLU A 97 3.89 32.12 -2.26
C GLU A 97 5.33 32.66 -2.03
N SER A 98 5.46 33.85 -1.43
CA SER A 98 6.73 34.52 -1.14
C SER A 98 7.07 34.63 0.36
N GLU A 99 6.12 34.40 1.26
CA GLU A 99 6.31 34.55 2.71
C GLU A 99 6.31 33.19 3.41
N ALA A 100 7.43 32.84 4.04
CA ALA A 100 7.55 31.63 4.85
C ALA A 100 6.68 31.72 6.12
N TRP A 101 6.25 30.58 6.65
CA TRP A 101 5.58 30.58 7.94
C TRP A 101 6.52 31.11 9.02
N PRO A 102 6.10 32.08 9.85
CA PRO A 102 6.95 32.64 10.88
C PRO A 102 7.32 31.56 11.88
N ARG A 103 8.59 31.55 12.25
CA ARG A 103 9.12 30.64 13.26
C ARG A 103 9.73 31.44 14.39
N ASP A 104 9.43 31.03 15.62
CA ASP A 104 10.14 31.55 16.79
C ASP A 104 11.64 31.22 16.67
N PRO A 105 12.54 32.22 16.74
CA PRO A 105 13.99 31.99 16.68
C PRO A 105 14.52 30.97 17.69
N ASN A 106 13.84 30.79 18.83
CA ASN A 106 14.23 29.85 19.88
C ASN A 106 13.51 28.49 19.81
N ALA A 107 12.55 28.32 18.89
CA ALA A 107 11.88 27.04 18.73
C ALA A 107 12.82 25.99 18.11
N PRO A 108 12.73 24.71 18.53
CA PRO A 108 13.50 23.63 17.93
C PRO A 108 13.18 23.47 16.43
N LEU A 109 14.14 22.93 15.66
CA LEU A 109 13.92 22.63 14.24
C LEU A 109 12.87 21.52 14.11
N ASP A 110 11.85 21.75 13.27
CA ASP A 110 10.86 20.73 12.92
C ASP A 110 11.43 19.80 11.83
N ASP A 111 12.41 18.99 12.21
CA ASP A 111 13.15 18.10 11.31
C ASP A 111 12.29 16.94 10.80
N ASN A 112 11.16 16.64 11.44
CA ASN A 112 10.23 15.59 11.00
C ASN A 112 8.93 16.14 10.39
N LYS A 113 8.82 17.46 10.22
CA LYS A 113 7.64 18.13 9.64
C LYS A 113 6.35 17.81 10.40
N ALA A 114 6.44 17.64 11.72
CA ALA A 114 5.33 17.29 12.58
C ALA A 114 4.18 18.31 12.51
N ASN A 115 4.48 19.59 12.26
CA ASN A 115 3.49 20.66 12.19
C ASN A 115 3.27 21.20 10.78
N VAL A 116 4.05 20.74 9.80
CA VAL A 116 3.98 21.21 8.43
C VAL A 116 2.97 20.39 7.63
N VAL A 117 2.00 21.10 7.04
CA VAL A 117 1.02 20.56 6.09
C VAL A 117 1.67 20.46 4.71
N GLN A 118 1.52 19.30 4.06
CA GLN A 118 1.98 19.07 2.69
C GLN A 118 0.84 18.52 1.81
N PRO A 119 0.82 18.85 0.50
CA PRO A 119 -0.16 18.28 -0.43
C PRO A 119 0.21 16.85 -0.81
N TYR A 120 -0.78 15.97 -0.91
CA TYR A 120 -0.60 14.59 -1.37
C TYR A 120 -1.73 14.14 -2.28
N ARG A 121 -1.54 12.97 -2.91
CA ARG A 121 -2.53 12.31 -3.75
C ARG A 121 -2.93 10.97 -3.18
N THR A 122 -4.22 10.69 -3.15
CA THR A 122 -4.73 9.36 -2.80
C THR A 122 -4.35 8.34 -3.88
N TRP A 123 -4.08 7.11 -3.45
CA TRP A 123 -3.57 6.04 -4.31
C TRP A 123 -4.54 5.62 -5.41
N ASN A 124 -5.82 5.46 -5.07
CA ASN A 124 -6.84 4.85 -5.93
C ASN A 124 -7.43 5.83 -6.96
N ASP A 125 -7.65 7.08 -6.56
CA ASP A 125 -8.44 8.04 -7.34
C ASP A 125 -7.74 9.41 -7.50
N ASN A 126 -6.47 9.51 -7.12
CA ASN A 126 -5.60 10.68 -7.32
C ASN A 126 -6.21 12.00 -6.80
N ARG A 127 -7.00 11.91 -5.73
CA ARG A 127 -7.64 13.05 -5.08
C ARG A 127 -6.63 13.80 -4.24
N LEU A 128 -6.73 15.12 -4.29
CA LEU A 128 -5.88 15.99 -3.50
C LEU A 128 -6.33 15.94 -2.03
N VAL A 129 -5.37 15.75 -1.15
CA VAL A 129 -5.55 15.85 0.30
C VAL A 129 -4.35 16.56 0.92
N MET A 130 -4.59 17.41 1.92
CA MET A 130 -3.52 18.04 2.69
C MET A 130 -3.29 17.23 3.96
N VAL A 131 -2.05 16.83 4.23
CA VAL A 131 -1.74 16.05 5.43
C VAL A 131 -0.59 16.70 6.19
N ALA A 132 -0.77 16.91 7.49
CA ALA A 132 0.29 17.40 8.36
C ALA A 132 0.99 16.27 9.09
N GLY A 133 2.29 16.36 9.32
CA GLY A 133 3.00 15.41 10.19
C GLY A 133 3.10 13.98 9.65
N LEU A 134 2.89 13.77 8.35
CA LEU A 134 2.93 12.45 7.73
C LEU A 134 4.31 11.78 7.96
N TRP A 135 5.39 12.53 7.75
CA TRP A 135 6.76 12.05 7.94
C TRP A 135 7.20 11.89 9.40
N ALA A 136 6.45 12.46 10.34
CA ALA A 136 6.67 12.25 11.77
C ALA A 136 6.13 10.89 12.26
N THR A 137 5.38 10.16 11.42
CA THR A 137 4.89 8.82 11.78
C THR A 137 6.04 7.80 11.77
N PRO A 138 6.07 6.82 12.70
CA PRO A 138 7.21 5.91 12.84
C PRO A 138 7.53 5.10 11.58
N ALA A 139 6.51 4.63 10.86
CA ALA A 139 6.69 3.84 9.63
C ALA A 139 7.39 4.64 8.52
N LEU A 140 7.00 5.91 8.35
CA LEU A 140 7.55 6.78 7.31
C LEU A 140 8.89 7.37 7.70
N SER A 141 9.08 7.73 8.97
CA SER A 141 10.38 8.16 9.49
C SER A 141 11.42 7.04 9.32
N THR A 142 11.08 5.79 9.63
CA THR A 142 11.99 4.64 9.42
C THR A 142 12.35 4.49 7.95
N ARG A 143 11.37 4.57 7.04
CA ARG A 143 11.61 4.50 5.60
C ARG A 143 12.52 5.63 5.12
N LEU A 144 12.29 6.86 5.58
CA LEU A 144 13.09 8.03 5.23
C LEU A 144 14.54 7.90 5.70
N HIS A 145 14.78 7.28 6.86
CA HIS A 145 16.12 6.99 7.37
C HIS A 145 16.85 5.91 6.55
N ILE A 146 16.12 4.89 6.06
CA ILE A 146 16.67 3.82 5.23
C ILE A 146 16.98 4.34 3.81
N GLU A 147 16.11 5.18 3.25
CA GLU A 147 16.21 5.70 1.88
C GLU A 147 16.13 7.24 1.88
N PRO A 148 17.21 7.94 2.29
CA PRO A 148 17.20 9.40 2.31
C PRO A 148 17.19 9.97 0.89
N PRO A 149 16.46 11.06 0.63
CA PRO A 149 16.24 11.61 -0.71
C PRO A 149 17.50 12.21 -1.35
N GLY A 150 18.59 12.41 -0.60
CA GLY A 150 19.83 13.00 -1.11
C GLY A 150 20.72 12.05 -1.91
N ASN A 151 20.52 10.73 -1.80
CA ASN A 151 21.44 9.74 -2.37
C ASN A 151 21.04 9.26 -3.77
N LEU A 152 19.83 9.55 -4.22
CA LEU A 152 19.28 9.07 -5.50
C LEU A 152 18.47 10.18 -6.18
N LEU A 153 18.46 10.17 -7.51
CA LEU A 153 17.57 11.03 -8.29
C LEU A 153 16.11 10.68 -7.96
N PRO A 154 15.18 11.65 -7.87
CA PRO A 154 13.77 11.38 -7.53
C PRO A 154 13.10 10.31 -8.41
N GLU A 155 13.48 10.23 -9.68
CA GLU A 155 12.99 9.25 -10.65
C GLU A 155 13.44 7.82 -10.37
N LYS A 156 14.51 7.65 -9.57
CA LYS A 156 15.08 6.37 -9.18
C LYS A 156 14.59 5.90 -7.80
N LEU A 157 13.87 6.75 -7.08
CA LEU A 157 13.28 6.41 -5.79
C LEU A 157 12.02 5.59 -6.02
N ALA A 158 11.89 4.48 -5.28
CA ALA A 158 10.71 3.63 -5.40
C ALA A 158 9.50 4.37 -4.83
N ARG A 159 8.43 4.44 -5.63
CA ARG A 159 7.12 4.85 -5.12
C ARG A 159 6.62 3.79 -4.15
N PHE A 160 5.85 4.21 -3.17
CA PHE A 160 5.23 3.29 -2.22
C PHE A 160 3.90 3.86 -1.75
N VAL A 161 3.09 3.00 -1.12
CA VAL A 161 1.78 3.37 -0.59
C VAL A 161 1.81 3.27 0.92
N THR A 162 1.27 4.29 1.59
CA THR A 162 0.99 4.23 3.02
C THR A 162 -0.51 4.21 3.24
N GLU A 163 -0.97 3.37 4.16
CA GLU A 163 -2.33 3.41 4.69
C GLU A 163 -2.29 4.12 6.04
N CYS A 164 -3.01 5.23 6.16
CA CYS A 164 -3.07 6.03 7.37
C CYS A 164 -4.49 6.14 7.89
N GLN A 165 -4.70 5.92 9.19
CA GLN A 165 -5.90 6.43 9.86
C GLN A 165 -5.67 7.89 10.14
N VAL A 166 -6.62 8.74 9.75
CA VAL A 166 -6.50 10.19 9.91
C VAL A 166 -7.77 10.75 10.54
N HIS A 167 -7.63 11.91 11.16
CA HIS A 167 -8.74 12.80 11.48
C HIS A 167 -8.61 14.11 10.69
N PHE A 168 -9.74 14.68 10.28
CA PHE A 168 -9.77 15.91 9.50
C PHE A 168 -9.92 17.12 10.41
N VAL A 169 -8.99 18.05 10.32
CA VAL A 169 -8.88 19.21 11.21
C VAL A 169 -9.39 20.51 10.58
N GLY A 170 -9.62 20.51 9.26
CA GLY A 170 -10.15 21.67 8.57
C GLY A 170 -10.20 21.51 7.06
N GLN A 171 -10.41 22.63 6.38
CA GLN A 171 -10.49 22.72 4.93
C GLN A 171 -9.77 23.99 4.45
N MET A 172 -9.01 23.88 3.37
CA MET A 172 -8.36 25.00 2.69
C MET A 172 -9.11 25.35 1.41
N GLU A 173 -9.40 26.63 1.22
CA GLU A 173 -9.97 27.14 -0.02
C GLU A 173 -8.86 27.59 -0.96
N GLN A 174 -8.72 26.91 -2.10
CA GLN A 174 -7.75 27.17 -3.16
C GLN A 174 -6.31 27.40 -2.65
N PRO A 175 -5.74 26.48 -1.86
CA PRO A 175 -4.36 26.62 -1.41
C PRO A 175 -3.40 26.61 -2.61
N LYS A 176 -2.29 27.31 -2.47
CA LYS A 176 -1.21 27.30 -3.45
C LYS A 176 -0.28 26.13 -3.14
N LEU A 177 0.00 25.31 -4.14
CA LEU A 177 0.70 24.04 -3.99
C LEU A 177 2.01 24.06 -4.77
N ARG A 178 3.01 23.38 -4.23
CA ARG A 178 4.29 23.14 -4.89
C ARG A 178 4.61 21.64 -4.82
N TRP A 179 4.84 21.03 -5.98
CA TRP A 179 5.06 19.59 -6.14
C TRP A 179 6.53 19.19 -6.27
N GLY A 180 7.46 20.13 -6.11
CA GLY A 180 8.90 19.90 -6.16
C GLY A 180 9.66 21.18 -5.81
N GLN A 181 10.91 21.06 -5.36
CA GLN A 181 11.69 22.21 -4.87
C GLN A 181 11.90 23.30 -5.93
N SER A 182 12.08 22.89 -7.20
CA SER A 182 12.26 23.79 -8.35
C SER A 182 10.93 24.22 -9.00
N SER A 183 9.79 23.69 -8.53
CA SER A 183 8.48 24.02 -9.09
C SER A 183 7.93 25.33 -8.50
N GLY A 184 7.20 26.09 -9.32
CA GLY A 184 6.43 27.24 -8.83
C GLY A 184 5.20 26.83 -8.04
N TYR A 185 4.64 27.79 -7.30
CA TYR A 185 3.36 27.62 -6.60
C TYR A 185 2.19 27.74 -7.59
N ASN A 186 1.25 26.80 -7.53
CA ASN A 186 0.07 26.76 -8.39
C ASN A 186 -1.17 26.33 -7.60
N ALA A 187 -2.34 26.85 -7.95
CA ALA A 187 -3.60 26.31 -7.43
C ALA A 187 -3.90 24.96 -8.09
N ASP A 188 -4.60 24.07 -7.40
CA ASP A 188 -5.14 22.87 -8.05
C ASP A 188 -6.25 23.27 -9.04
N PRO A 189 -6.19 22.84 -10.31
CA PRO A 189 -7.16 23.24 -11.33
C PRO A 189 -8.54 22.62 -11.12
N THR A 190 -8.62 21.51 -10.38
CA THR A 190 -9.83 20.69 -10.23
C THR A 190 -10.49 20.84 -8.87
N THR A 191 -9.69 21.08 -7.83
CA THR A 191 -10.10 20.98 -6.44
C THR A 191 -10.02 22.36 -5.80
N LYS A 192 -11.18 23.03 -5.72
CA LYS A 192 -11.27 24.37 -5.11
C LYS A 192 -11.21 24.35 -3.60
N GLN A 193 -11.64 23.27 -2.96
CA GLN A 193 -11.58 23.13 -1.52
C GLN A 193 -10.99 21.78 -1.16
N VAL A 194 -10.00 21.77 -0.28
CA VAL A 194 -9.21 20.59 0.05
C VAL A 194 -9.23 20.35 1.54
N MET A 195 -9.47 19.10 1.95
CA MET A 195 -9.45 18.72 3.35
C MET A 195 -8.03 18.68 3.92
N VAL A 196 -7.89 19.11 5.16
CA VAL A 196 -6.67 19.02 5.96
C VAL A 196 -6.83 17.90 6.97
N ALA A 197 -5.90 16.95 6.94
CA ALA A 197 -5.89 15.77 7.78
C ALA A 197 -4.62 15.69 8.62
N VAL A 198 -4.74 15.04 9.76
CA VAL A 198 -3.63 14.68 10.64
C VAL A 198 -3.66 13.17 10.85
N PRO A 199 -2.54 12.45 10.65
CA PRO A 199 -2.49 11.02 10.81
C PRO A 199 -2.46 10.64 12.29
N ASP A 200 -3.37 9.75 12.67
CA ASP A 200 -3.37 9.05 13.96
C ASP A 200 -2.36 7.89 13.94
N SER A 201 -2.30 7.18 12.82
CA SER A 201 -1.37 6.06 12.61
C SER A 201 -1.18 5.82 11.12
N CYS A 202 0.00 5.30 10.73
CA CYS A 202 0.31 4.94 9.35
C CYS A 202 1.06 3.60 9.30
N LYS A 203 0.83 2.83 8.23
CA LYS A 203 1.57 1.62 7.89
C LYS A 203 1.90 1.62 6.40
N LEU A 204 3.08 1.13 6.05
CA LEU A 204 3.44 0.88 4.66
C LEU A 204 2.63 -0.32 4.15
N ILE A 205 1.94 -0.14 3.02
CA ILE A 205 1.34 -1.27 2.31
C ILE A 205 2.45 -1.85 1.45
N PRO A 206 2.79 -3.15 1.59
CA PRO A 206 3.65 -3.79 0.60
C PRO A 206 2.98 -3.62 -0.75
N GLU A 207 3.72 -3.16 -1.77
CA GLU A 207 3.19 -3.13 -3.13
C GLU A 207 2.57 -4.49 -3.41
N PRO A 208 1.36 -4.56 -4.02
CA PRO A 208 0.93 -5.81 -4.59
C PRO A 208 2.06 -6.17 -5.55
N SER A 209 2.85 -7.21 -5.22
CA SER A 209 3.78 -7.80 -6.16
C SER A 209 2.98 -7.96 -7.44
N GLU A 210 3.43 -7.34 -8.53
CA GLU A 210 2.83 -7.57 -9.84
C GLU A 210 2.49 -9.07 -9.90
N PRO A 211 1.25 -9.46 -10.22
CA PRO A 211 0.93 -10.88 -10.31
C PRO A 211 2.02 -11.49 -11.17
N CYS A 212 2.80 -12.42 -10.60
CA CYS A 212 3.98 -12.97 -11.28
C CYS A 212 3.56 -13.22 -12.73
N PRO A 213 4.24 -12.61 -13.72
CA PRO A 213 3.81 -12.71 -15.11
C PRO A 213 3.59 -14.19 -15.37
N SER A 214 2.35 -14.55 -15.66
CA SER A 214 1.86 -15.93 -15.70
C SER A 214 2.70 -16.72 -16.70
N GLY A 215 3.77 -17.29 -16.18
CA GLY A 215 4.94 -17.70 -16.91
C GLY A 215 5.64 -18.77 -16.10
N ILE A 216 6.06 -19.81 -16.80
CA ILE A 216 6.38 -21.16 -16.32
C ILE A 216 7.52 -21.21 -15.27
N ILE A 217 8.19 -20.09 -14.99
CA ILE A 217 9.44 -20.04 -14.22
C ILE A 217 9.22 -20.04 -12.70
N CYS A 218 8.02 -19.71 -12.19
CA CYS A 218 7.79 -19.63 -10.74
C CYS A 218 7.79 -20.99 -10.01
N GLY A 219 7.74 -22.12 -10.73
CA GLY A 219 7.80 -23.46 -10.13
C GLY A 219 9.18 -23.90 -9.63
N LEU A 220 10.25 -23.15 -9.94
CA LEU A 220 11.63 -23.56 -9.66
C LEU A 220 12.27 -22.93 -8.42
N LEU A 221 11.67 -21.89 -7.83
CA LEU A 221 12.25 -21.16 -6.68
C LEU A 221 11.64 -21.52 -5.31
N THR A 222 10.66 -22.44 -5.26
CA THR A 222 10.13 -23.01 -4.00
C THR A 222 10.76 -24.35 -3.63
N ARG A 223 11.81 -24.77 -4.34
CA ARG A 223 12.61 -25.97 -4.02
C ARG A 223 14.09 -25.67 -3.98
N LEU A 224 14.51 -24.81 -3.05
CA LEU A 224 15.84 -24.85 -2.42
C LEU A 224 15.68 -24.54 -0.93
#